data_AF-A0A9X8H3A9-F1
#
_entry.id   AF-A0A9X8H3A9-F1
#
_cell.length_a   1.000
_cell.length_b   1.000
_cell.length_c   1.000
_cell.angle_alpha   90.00
_cell.angle_beta   90.00
_cell.angle_gamma   90.00
#
_symmetry.space_group_name_H-M   'P 1'
#
loop_
_entity.id
_entity.type
_entity.pdbx_description
1 polymer ?
#
loop_
_entity_poly.entity_id
_entity_poly.type
_entity_poly.pdbx_seq_one_letter_code
_entity_poly.pdbx_strand_id
1 'polypeptide(L)'
;PLFPDDDINGYQLADPTAYATVYTKHVEFLTEMCLQEHAFQQWLPSVLATAMLCVARRIVHITPVWREEIEINSGYVVDEIQDCFHAMWSHYVHHFSKGTADEPSPTSVAAVSQYQHHQ
;
A
#
# COMPACT_ATOMS: atom_id res chain seq x y z
N PRO A 1 -10.45 5.11 5.57
CA PRO A 1 -11.16 6.35 5.16
C PRO A 1 -10.24 7.54 5.44
N LEU A 2 -10.50 8.70 4.82
CA LEU A 2 -9.84 9.96 5.18
C LEU A 2 -10.70 10.71 6.19
N PHE A 3 -10.05 11.35 7.16
CA PHE A 3 -10.71 12.10 8.23
C PHE A 3 -10.31 13.59 8.19
N PRO A 4 -11.18 14.51 8.64
CA PRO A 4 -10.95 15.96 8.49
C PRO A 4 -9.67 16.49 9.16
N ASP A 5 -9.19 15.81 10.18
CA ASP A 5 -8.01 16.12 10.99
C ASP A 5 -6.81 15.22 10.64
N ASP A 6 -6.84 14.56 9.47
CA ASP A 6 -5.66 13.88 8.94
C ASP A 6 -4.60 14.87 8.47
N ASP A 7 -3.35 14.53 8.77
CA ASP A 7 -2.17 15.15 8.16
C ASP A 7 -1.66 14.26 7.03
N ILE A 8 -1.27 14.86 5.90
CA ILE A 8 -0.63 14.17 4.78
C ILE A 8 0.75 14.77 4.58
N ASN A 9 1.78 13.94 4.61
CA ASN A 9 3.18 14.37 4.56
C ASN A 9 3.53 15.42 5.65
N GLY A 10 2.84 15.38 6.79
CA GLY A 10 3.00 16.35 7.88
C GLY A 10 2.30 17.70 7.67
N TYR A 11 1.43 17.82 6.67
CA TYR A 11 0.61 19.01 6.44
C TYR A 11 -0.87 18.69 6.60
N GLN A 12 -1.60 19.58 7.27
CA GLN A 12 -3.04 19.42 7.45
C GLN A 12 -3.75 19.38 6.10
N LEU A 13 -4.66 18.41 5.97
CA LEU A 13 -5.43 18.16 4.76
C LEU A 13 -6.42 19.29 4.45
N ALA A 14 -6.02 20.25 3.60
CA ALA A 14 -6.88 21.37 3.22
C ALA A 14 -8.03 20.98 2.28
N ASP A 15 -7.82 19.98 1.41
CA ASP A 15 -8.86 19.39 0.55
C ASP A 15 -8.76 17.85 0.57
N PRO A 16 -9.62 17.18 1.36
CA PRO A 16 -9.66 15.73 1.42
C PRO A 16 -10.03 15.04 0.10
N THR A 17 -10.74 15.73 -0.80
CA THR A 17 -11.25 15.16 -2.04
C THR A 17 -10.11 14.82 -3.00
N ALA A 18 -9.09 15.68 -3.04
CA ALA A 18 -7.89 15.49 -3.87
C ALA A 18 -7.15 14.18 -3.52
N TYR A 19 -7.14 13.82 -2.24
CA TYR A 19 -6.45 12.63 -1.76
C TYR A 19 -7.33 11.39 -1.67
N ALA A 20 -8.66 11.56 -1.61
CA ALA A 20 -9.61 10.45 -1.58
C ALA A 20 -9.41 9.51 -2.77
N THR A 21 -9.20 10.06 -3.97
CA THR A 21 -8.96 9.24 -5.17
C THR A 21 -7.65 8.46 -5.08
N VAL A 22 -6.57 9.10 -4.61
CA VAL A 22 -5.25 8.46 -4.46
C VAL A 22 -5.31 7.36 -3.42
N TYR A 23 -5.90 7.66 -2.26
CA TYR A 23 -6.09 6.71 -1.17
C TYR A 23 -6.90 5.48 -1.61
N THR A 24 -8.04 5.69 -2.29
CA THR A 24 -8.88 4.58 -2.78
C THR A 24 -8.12 3.68 -3.74
N LYS A 25 -7.35 4.25 -4.68
CA LYS A 25 -6.52 3.46 -5.60
C LYS A 25 -5.50 2.57 -4.88
N HIS A 26 -4.91 3.06 -3.78
CA HIS A 26 -4.01 2.23 -2.98
C HIS A 26 -4.74 1.10 -2.24
N VAL A 27 -5.96 1.33 -1.75
CA VAL A 27 -6.78 0.28 -1.13
C VAL A 27 -7.17 -0.78 -2.16
N GLU A 28 -7.58 -0.39 -3.37
CA GLU A 28 -7.89 -1.31 -4.48
C GLU A 28 -6.67 -2.14 -4.88
N PHE A 29 -5.51 -1.50 -5.05
CA PHE A 29 -4.24 -2.17 -5.31
C PHE A 29 -3.89 -3.20 -4.23
N LEU A 30 -4.03 -2.85 -2.95
CA LEU A 30 -3.76 -3.77 -1.84
C LEU A 30 -4.75 -4.95 -1.83
N THR A 31 -5.99 -4.71 -2.26
CA THR A 31 -6.99 -5.78 -2.41
C THR A 31 -6.55 -6.80 -3.46
N GLU A 32 -6.14 -6.33 -4.63
CA GLU A 32 -5.61 -7.19 -5.70
C GLU A 32 -4.34 -7.95 -5.27
N MET A 33 -3.43 -7.26 -4.60
CA MET A 33 -2.21 -7.85 -4.03
C MET A 33 -2.53 -9.00 -3.06
N CYS A 34 -3.48 -8.80 -2.14
CA CYS A 34 -3.84 -9.84 -1.18
C CYS A 34 -4.60 -11.01 -1.82
N LEU A 35 -5.33 -10.79 -2.92
CA LEU A 35 -6.00 -11.87 -3.65
C LEU A 35 -5.02 -12.79 -4.39
N GLN A 36 -3.86 -12.26 -4.81
CA GLN A 36 -2.85 -13.03 -5.55
C GLN A 36 -1.94 -13.86 -4.64
N GLU A 37 -1.80 -13.48 -3.36
CA GLU A 37 -0.88 -14.11 -2.42
C GLU A 37 -1.64 -15.00 -1.42
N HIS A 38 -1.41 -16.31 -1.52
CA HIS A 38 -2.09 -17.32 -0.69
C HIS A 38 -1.86 -17.11 0.81
N ALA A 39 -0.70 -16.55 1.20
CA ALA A 39 -0.43 -16.24 2.60
C ALA A 39 -1.50 -15.34 3.24
N PHE A 40 -2.23 -14.51 2.46
CA PHE A 40 -3.28 -13.65 3.01
C PHE A 40 -4.63 -14.33 3.26
N GLN A 41 -4.84 -15.54 2.73
CA GLN A 41 -6.11 -16.27 2.88
C GLN A 41 -6.36 -16.77 4.30
N GLN A 42 -5.36 -16.72 5.18
CA GLN A 42 -5.50 -17.10 6.59
C GLN A 42 -6.28 -16.07 7.42
N TRP A 43 -6.37 -14.81 6.98
CA TRP A 43 -7.08 -13.75 7.69
C TRP A 43 -8.52 -13.59 7.21
N LEU A 44 -9.40 -13.15 8.11
CA LEU A 44 -10.78 -12.80 7.74
C LEU A 44 -10.78 -11.62 6.76
N PRO A 45 -11.72 -11.56 5.80
CA PRO A 45 -11.85 -10.44 4.88
C PRO A 45 -12.00 -9.08 5.58
N SER A 46 -12.65 -9.04 6.74
CA SER A 46 -12.81 -7.83 7.56
C SER A 46 -11.51 -7.37 8.21
N VAL A 47 -10.65 -8.31 8.65
CA VAL A 47 -9.29 -8.03 9.17
C VAL A 47 -8.41 -7.50 8.05
N LEU A 48 -8.44 -8.16 6.88
CA LEU A 48 -7.73 -7.72 5.68
C LEU A 48 -8.14 -6.30 5.28
N ALA A 49 -9.46 -6.03 5.16
CA ALA A 49 -9.95 -4.71 4.82
C ALA A 49 -9.46 -3.64 5.80
N THR A 50 -9.52 -3.91 7.11
CA THR A 50 -9.05 -2.98 8.14
C THR A 50 -7.54 -2.73 8.04
N ALA A 51 -6.75 -3.78 7.86
CA ALA A 51 -5.31 -3.68 7.64
C ALA A 51 -4.97 -2.92 6.34
N MET A 52 -5.70 -3.14 5.24
CA MET A 52 -5.52 -2.44 3.97
C MET A 52 -5.73 -0.93 4.13
N LEU A 53 -6.75 -0.51 4.90
CA LEU A 53 -6.97 0.91 5.17
C LEU A 53 -5.74 1.51 5.88
N CYS A 54 -5.20 0.82 6.87
CA CYS A 54 -4.03 1.26 7.62
C CYS A 54 -2.75 1.27 6.77
N VAL A 55 -2.53 0.24 5.95
CA VAL A 55 -1.39 0.15 5.03
C VAL A 55 -1.48 1.24 3.96
N ALA A 56 -2.66 1.46 3.37
CA ALA A 56 -2.87 2.55 2.41
C ALA A 56 -2.55 3.91 3.04
N ARG A 57 -3.01 4.18 4.27
CA ARG A 57 -2.66 5.41 5.02
C ARG A 57 -1.15 5.56 5.15
N ARG A 58 -0.45 4.47 5.48
CA ARG A 58 1.02 4.47 5.58
C ARG A 58 1.72 4.73 4.25
N ILE A 59 1.25 4.16 3.15
CA ILE A 59 1.81 4.35 1.80
C ILE A 59 1.74 5.82 1.39
N VAL A 60 0.61 6.48 1.63
CA VAL A 60 0.40 7.89 1.23
C VAL A 60 0.78 8.89 2.31
N HIS A 61 1.47 8.44 3.37
CA HIS A 61 1.93 9.27 4.49
C HIS A 61 0.82 10.06 5.19
N ILE A 62 -0.35 9.43 5.36
CA ILE A 62 -1.40 9.95 6.23
C ILE A 62 -1.09 9.60 7.68
N THR A 63 -1.17 10.60 8.56
CA THR A 63 -1.07 10.44 10.01
C THR A 63 -2.30 11.00 10.73
N PRO A 64 -2.78 10.33 11.80
CA PRO A 64 -2.28 9.07 12.36
C PRO A 64 -2.67 7.83 11.54
N VAL A 65 -1.86 6.77 11.53
CA VAL A 65 -2.18 5.55 10.74
C VAL A 65 -3.40 4.83 11.33
N TRP A 66 -3.43 4.66 12.65
CA TRP A 66 -4.57 4.11 13.40
C TRP A 66 -5.41 5.24 14.00
N ARG A 67 -6.73 5.06 14.04
CA ARG A 67 -7.71 6.02 14.54
C ARG A 67 -8.84 5.33 15.29
N GLU A 68 -9.41 6.02 16.27
CA GLU A 68 -10.58 5.54 17.01
C GLU A 68 -11.77 5.30 16.06
N GLU A 69 -11.95 6.14 15.04
CA GLU A 69 -13.01 5.96 14.04
C GLU A 69 -12.79 4.70 13.19
N ILE A 70 -11.56 4.23 13.00
CA ILE A 70 -11.29 2.94 12.33
C ILE A 70 -11.71 1.80 13.25
N GLU A 71 -11.37 1.88 14.54
CA GLU A 71 -11.76 0.90 15.56
C GLU A 71 -13.29 0.78 15.67
N ILE A 72 -13.99 1.90 15.79
CA ILE A 72 -15.47 1.95 15.87
C ILE A 72 -16.12 1.34 14.61
N ASN A 73 -15.61 1.68 13.42
CA ASN A 73 -16.23 1.22 12.16
C ASN A 73 -15.90 -0.23 11.81
N SER A 74 -14.72 -0.71 12.19
CA SER A 74 -14.28 -2.08 11.90
C SER A 74 -14.69 -3.08 12.98
N GLY A 75 -14.87 -2.61 14.22
CA GLY A 75 -15.09 -3.45 15.39
C GLY A 75 -13.82 -4.14 15.91
N TYR A 76 -12.63 -3.78 15.40
CA TYR A 76 -11.35 -4.33 15.81
C TYR A 76 -10.49 -3.30 16.53
N VAL A 77 -9.82 -3.73 17.60
CA VAL A 77 -8.74 -2.93 18.21
C VAL A 77 -7.42 -3.12 17.46
N VAL A 78 -6.46 -2.21 17.65
CA VAL A 78 -5.17 -2.23 16.93
C VAL A 78 -4.43 -3.57 17.05
N ASP A 79 -4.46 -4.17 18.23
CA ASP A 79 -3.76 -5.43 18.52
C ASP A 79 -4.32 -6.61 17.69
N GLU A 80 -5.62 -6.59 17.34
CA GLU A 80 -6.28 -7.66 16.59
C GLU A 80 -5.92 -7.66 15.10
N ILE A 81 -5.45 -6.52 14.57
CA ILE A 81 -5.08 -6.37 13.15
C ILE A 81 -3.56 -6.27 12.94
N GLN A 82 -2.78 -6.17 14.03
CA GLN A 82 -1.35 -5.86 13.98
C GLN A 82 -0.55 -6.86 13.14
N ASP A 83 -0.78 -8.16 13.31
CA ASP A 83 -0.06 -9.19 12.56
C ASP A 83 -0.37 -9.14 11.06
N CYS A 84 -1.64 -8.95 10.71
CA CYS A 84 -2.07 -8.79 9.31
C CYS A 84 -1.48 -7.53 8.70
N PHE A 85 -1.47 -6.42 9.44
CA PHE A 85 -0.87 -5.16 9.02
C PHE A 85 0.63 -5.32 8.74
N HIS A 86 1.38 -5.95 9.64
CA HIS A 86 2.82 -6.18 9.46
C HIS A 86 3.13 -7.10 8.28
N ALA A 87 2.38 -8.18 8.11
CA ALA A 87 2.54 -9.09 6.97
C ALA A 87 2.29 -8.36 5.64
N MET A 88 1.19 -7.59 5.57
CA MET A 88 0.80 -6.84 4.39
C MET A 88 1.80 -5.72 4.07
N TRP A 89 2.26 -4.98 5.07
CA TRP A 89 3.28 -3.95 4.91
C TRP A 89 4.62 -4.54 4.45
N SER A 90 5.06 -5.64 5.06
CA SER A 90 6.31 -6.32 4.67
C SER A 90 6.25 -6.81 3.23
N HIS A 91 5.13 -7.40 2.82
CA HIS A 91 4.93 -7.85 1.43
C HIS A 91 4.96 -6.65 0.47
N TYR A 92 4.23 -5.57 0.80
CA TYR A 92 4.25 -4.34 0.01
C TYR A 92 5.68 -3.79 -0.18
N VAL A 93 6.45 -3.69 0.91
CA VAL A 93 7.81 -3.16 0.87
C VAL A 93 8.75 -4.05 0.05
N HIS A 94 8.62 -5.37 0.20
CA HIS A 94 9.46 -6.32 -0.51
C HIS A 94 9.29 -6.24 -2.03
N HIS A 95 8.04 -6.11 -2.50
CA HIS A 95 7.70 -6.22 -3.92
C HIS A 95 7.51 -4.86 -4.63
N PHE A 96 7.13 -3.80 -3.93
CA PHE A 96 6.65 -2.56 -4.56
C PHE A 96 7.32 -1.28 -4.07
N SER A 97 7.91 -1.24 -2.87
CA SER A 97 8.52 0.00 -2.35
C SER A 97 10.00 0.18 -2.73
N LYS A 98 10.61 -0.78 -3.46
CA LYS A 98 12.00 -0.65 -3.93
C LYS A 98 12.08 0.35 -5.09
N GLY A 99 12.37 1.61 -4.76
CA GLY A 99 13.12 2.47 -5.67
C GLY A 99 14.60 2.05 -5.69
N THR A 100 15.11 1.71 -6.87
CA THR A 100 16.55 1.64 -7.25
C THR A 100 17.47 0.68 -6.50
N ALA A 101 17.32 -0.64 -6.67
CA ALA A 101 18.44 -1.57 -6.50
C ALA A 101 18.27 -2.78 -7.44
N ASP A 102 18.97 -2.71 -8.57
CA ASP A 102 19.41 -3.83 -9.41
C ASP A 102 18.42 -4.95 -9.75
N GLU A 103 17.55 -4.71 -10.74
CA GLU A 103 17.21 -5.79 -11.67
C GLU A 103 17.39 -5.30 -13.11
N PRO A 104 18.46 -5.70 -13.82
CA PRO A 104 18.56 -5.45 -15.24
C PRO A 104 17.46 -6.25 -15.92
N SER A 105 16.39 -5.56 -16.32
CA SER A 105 15.34 -6.12 -17.17
C SER A 105 15.98 -6.78 -18.41
N PRO A 106 15.51 -7.97 -18.83
CA PRO A 106 16.06 -8.70 -19.98
C PRO A 106 16.01 -7.91 -21.31
N THR A 107 15.23 -6.83 -21.36
CA THR A 107 15.18 -5.90 -22.49
C THR A 107 16.47 -5.10 -22.69
N SER A 108 17.33 -4.96 -21.65
CA SER A 108 18.60 -4.23 -21.80
C SER A 108 19.59 -4.93 -22.73
N VAL A 109 19.46 -6.25 -22.92
CA VAL A 109 20.31 -7.05 -23.83
C VAL A 109 19.94 -6.81 -25.29
N ALA A 110 18.68 -6.47 -25.60
CA ALA A 110 18.23 -6.21 -26.97
C ALA A 110 18.81 -4.91 -27.55
N ALA A 111 19.08 -3.92 -26.69
CA ALA A 111 19.65 -2.64 -27.12
C ALA A 111 21.13 -2.75 -27.56
N VAL A 112 21.88 -3.73 -27.06
CA VAL A 112 23.30 -3.92 -27.40
C VAL A 112 23.49 -4.56 -28.78
N SER A 113 22.54 -5.42 -29.21
CA SER A 113 22.64 -6.13 -30.50
C SER A 113 22.40 -5.26 -31.74
N GLN A 114 21.79 -4.08 -31.59
CA GLN A 114 21.44 -3.23 -32.75
C GLN A 114 22.57 -2.29 -33.19
N TYR A 115 23.58 -2.07 -32.34
CA TYR A 115 24.72 -1.19 -32.66
C TYR A 115 25.86 -1.88 -33.44
N GLN A 116 25.78 -3.19 -33.68
CA GLN A 116 26.84 -3.95 -34.37
C GLN A 116 26.57 -4.26 -35.86
N HIS A 117 25.47 -3.77 -36.45
CA HIS A 117 25.12 -4.07 -37.85
C HIS A 117 25.14 -2.88 -38.83
N HIS A 118 25.74 -1.75 -38.46
CA HIS A 118 25.91 -0.60 -39.37
C HIS A 118 27.38 -0.14 -39.53
N GLN A 119 28.33 -1.08 -39.59
CA GLN A 119 29.64 -0.83 -40.19
C GLN A 119 29.76 -1.55 -41.52
#